data_AF-A0A529JQ41-F1
#
_entry.id   AF-A0A529JQ41-F1
#
_cell.length_a   1.000
_cell.length_b   1.000
_cell.length_c   1.000
_cell.angle_alpha   90.00
_cell.angle_beta   90.00
_cell.angle_gamma   90.00
#
_symmetry.space_group_name_H-M   'P 1'
#
loop_
_entity.id
_entity.type
_entity.pdbx_description
1 polymer ?
#
loop_
_entity_poly.entity_id
_entity_poly.type
_entity_poly.pdbx_seq_one_letter_code
_entity_poly.pdbx_strand_id
1 'polypeptide(L)'
;NNVWFFIIHMVVQNPIGVLLAALLSSPRLRFSAFYRTAIFVPTILSFVIVGFAWKLILSPLWGVAPNLMDLVGLKSLFTPWLGKEQYALTTLSLISVWQFV
;
A
#
# COMPACT_ATOMS: atom_id res chain seq x y z
N ASN A 1 11.69 -1.95 -16.44
CA ASN A 1 10.52 -1.58 -15.61
C ASN A 1 9.49 -2.67 -15.44
N ASN A 2 8.87 -3.20 -16.49
CA ASN A 2 7.72 -4.13 -16.34
C ASN A 2 8.04 -5.42 -15.59
N VAL A 3 9.25 -5.97 -15.76
CA VAL A 3 9.70 -7.16 -15.01
C VAL A 3 9.81 -6.87 -13.51
N TRP A 4 10.30 -5.68 -13.13
CA TRP A 4 10.38 -5.28 -11.71
C TRP A 4 8.99 -5.09 -11.09
N PHE A 5 8.09 -4.44 -11.83
CA PHE A 5 6.69 -4.30 -11.43
C PHE A 5 6.03 -5.68 -11.24
N PHE A 6 6.23 -6.60 -12.18
CA PHE A 6 5.74 -7.98 -12.11
C PHE A 6 6.28 -8.72 -10.87
N ILE A 7 7.58 -8.64 -10.59
CA ILE A 7 8.19 -9.29 -9.42
C ILE A 7 7.56 -8.77 -8.13
N ILE A 8 7.36 -7.45 -8.00
CA ILE A 8 6.71 -6.87 -6.82
C ILE A 8 5.29 -7.42 -6.65
N HIS A 9 4.50 -7.47 -7.72
CA HIS A 9 3.13 -7.99 -7.63
C HIS A 9 3.14 -9.48 -7.28
N MET A 10 4.03 -10.26 -7.91
CA MET A 10 4.13 -11.69 -7.66
C MET A 10 4.54 -12.03 -6.22
N VAL A 11 5.49 -11.28 -5.65
CA VAL A 11 6.08 -11.56 -4.32
C VAL A 11 5.30 -10.88 -3.19
N VAL A 12 4.66 -9.73 -3.46
CA VAL A 12 3.97 -8.96 -2.41
C VAL A 12 2.46 -9.16 -2.52
N GLN A 13 1.86 -8.92 -3.68
CA GLN A 13 0.40 -8.98 -3.82
C GLN A 13 -0.13 -10.40 -3.63
N ASN A 14 0.43 -11.39 -4.32
CA ASN A 14 -0.12 -12.75 -4.27
C ASN A 14 -0.07 -13.36 -2.86
N PRO A 15 1.05 -13.31 -2.11
CA PRO A 15 1.08 -13.88 -0.77
C PRO A 15 0.19 -13.12 0.21
N ILE A 16 0.11 -11.78 0.10
CA ILE A 16 -0.77 -10.99 0.95
C ILE A 16 -2.24 -11.30 0.65
N GLY A 17 -2.63 -11.36 -0.62
CA GLY A 17 -4.00 -11.70 -1.02
C GLY A 17 -4.42 -13.09 -0.53
N VAL A 18 -3.55 -14.10 -0.69
CA VAL A 18 -3.82 -15.46 -0.17
C VAL A 18 -3.89 -15.48 1.35
N LEU A 19 -3.00 -14.76 2.05
CA LEU A 19 -3.00 -14.67 3.51
C LEU A 19 -4.28 -14.01 4.03
N LEU A 20 -4.69 -12.89 3.44
CA LEU A 20 -5.93 -12.19 3.79
C LEU A 20 -7.15 -13.06 3.49
N ALA A 21 -7.18 -13.75 2.36
CA ALA A 21 -8.25 -14.70 2.02
C ALA A 21 -8.34 -15.85 3.03
N ALA A 22 -7.21 -16.44 3.42
CA ALA A 22 -7.17 -17.50 4.43
C ALA A 22 -7.65 -17.01 5.81
N LEU A 23 -7.25 -15.79 6.21
CA LEU A 23 -7.70 -15.17 7.46
C LEU A 23 -9.21 -14.90 7.44
N LEU A 24 -9.76 -14.37 6.35
CA LEU A 24 -11.19 -14.10 6.21
C LEU A 24 -12.03 -15.37 6.10
N SER A 25 -11.47 -16.45 5.56
CA SER A 25 -12.11 -17.76 5.49
C SER A 25 -12.14 -18.49 6.83
N SER A 26 -11.46 -17.99 7.86
CA SER A 26 -11.47 -18.60 9.19
C SER A 26 -12.84 -18.39 9.86
N PRO A 27 -13.57 -19.46 10.22
CA PRO A 27 -14.91 -19.35 10.83
C PRO A 27 -14.89 -18.72 12.23
N ARG A 28 -13.70 -18.52 12.83
CA ARG A 28 -13.51 -17.86 14.13
C ARG A 28 -13.40 -16.33 14.02
N LEU A 29 -13.33 -15.77 12.82
CA LEU A 29 -13.15 -14.33 12.62
C LEU A 29 -14.46 -13.57 12.88
N ARG A 30 -14.59 -13.00 14.09
CA ARG A 30 -15.67 -12.08 14.43
C ARG A 30 -15.54 -10.82 13.55
N PHE A 31 -16.65 -10.27 13.08
CA PHE A 31 -16.69 -9.11 12.16
C PHE A 31 -16.08 -9.33 10.76
N SER A 32 -16.02 -10.56 10.26
CA SER A 32 -15.50 -10.88 8.92
C SER A 32 -16.05 -9.97 7.79
N ALA A 33 -17.34 -9.59 7.86
CA ALA A 33 -17.94 -8.65 6.90
C ALA A 33 -17.30 -7.24 6.90
N PHE A 34 -16.92 -6.71 8.08
CA PHE A 34 -16.26 -5.40 8.17
C PHE A 34 -14.84 -5.45 7.59
N TYR A 35 -14.06 -6.48 7.95
CA TYR A 35 -12.72 -6.68 7.41
C TYR A 35 -12.74 -6.84 5.89
N ARG A 36 -13.70 -7.59 5.37
CA ARG A 36 -13.92 -7.73 3.92
C ARG A 36 -14.13 -6.37 3.28
N THR A 37 -15.08 -5.58 3.78
CA THR A 37 -15.32 -4.24 3.22
C THR A 37 -14.07 -3.37 3.26
N ALA A 38 -13.35 -3.32 4.38
CA ALA A 38 -12.14 -2.51 4.50
C ALA A 38 -11.03 -2.89 3.50
N ILE A 39 -10.84 -4.20 3.25
CA ILE A 39 -9.85 -4.69 2.28
C ILE A 39 -10.28 -4.40 0.84
N PHE A 40 -11.58 -4.46 0.53
CA PHE A 40 -12.08 -4.20 -0.83
C PHE A 40 -12.30 -2.72 -1.14
N VAL A 41 -12.40 -1.84 -0.14
CA VAL A 41 -12.61 -0.39 -0.35
C VAL A 41 -11.59 0.24 -1.33
N PRO A 42 -10.27 -0.01 -1.22
CA PRO A 42 -9.27 0.54 -2.15
C PRO A 42 -9.52 0.17 -3.61
N THR A 43 -9.99 -1.07 -3.88
CA THR A 43 -10.21 -1.60 -5.23
C THR A 43 -11.31 -0.84 -5.99
N ILE A 44 -12.23 -0.21 -5.26
CA ILE A 44 -13.37 0.52 -5.82
C ILE A 44 -13.00 2.00 -6.10
N LEU A 45 -11.90 2.49 -5.52
CA LEU A 45 -11.45 3.87 -5.72
C LEU A 45 -10.88 4.07 -7.12
N SER A 46 -11.10 5.27 -7.69
CA SER A 46 -10.50 5.63 -8.97
C SER A 46 -9.00 5.82 -8.84
N PHE A 47 -8.25 5.49 -9.90
CA PHE A 47 -6.79 5.68 -9.96
C PHE A 47 -6.35 7.10 -9.60
N VAL A 48 -7.13 8.10 -10.02
CA VAL A 48 -6.82 9.52 -9.75
C VAL A 48 -6.90 9.80 -8.25
N ILE A 49 -7.97 9.36 -7.58
CA ILE A 49 -8.16 9.56 -6.14
C ILE A 49 -7.04 8.86 -5.36
N VAL A 50 -6.71 7.62 -5.73
CA VAL A 50 -5.62 6.86 -5.10
C VAL A 50 -4.29 7.59 -5.25
N GLY A 51 -3.98 8.10 -6.44
CA GLY A 51 -2.77 8.89 -6.69
C GLY A 51 -2.69 10.15 -5.83
N PHE A 52 -3.79 10.90 -5.71
CA PHE A 52 -3.85 12.09 -4.86
C PHE A 52 -3.71 11.75 -3.36
N ALA A 53 -4.41 10.71 -2.89
CA ALA A 53 -4.36 10.28 -1.50
C ALA A 53 -2.93 9.90 -1.10
N TRP A 54 -2.26 9.06 -1.89
CA TRP A 54 -0.88 8.66 -1.62
C TRP A 54 0.12 9.80 -1.79
N LYS A 55 -0.10 10.73 -2.73
CA LYS A 55 0.71 11.95 -2.86
C LYS A 55 0.64 12.80 -1.58
N LEU A 56 -0.55 12.90 -0.97
CA LEU A 56 -0.73 13.62 0.29
C LEU A 56 -0.07 12.88 1.45
N ILE A 57 -0.29 11.56 1.57
CA ILE A 57 0.28 10.73 2.65
C ILE A 57 1.81 10.75 2.62
N LEU A 58 2.41 10.67 1.43
CA LEU A 58 3.86 10.66 1.22
C LEU A 58 4.46 12.07 1.08
N SER A 59 3.65 13.12 1.24
CA SER A 59 4.14 14.50 1.16
C SER A 59 5.21 14.74 2.24
N PRO A 60 6.41 15.22 1.88
CA PRO A 60 7.45 15.49 2.88
C PRO A 60 7.12 16.70 3.77
N LEU A 61 6.22 17.58 3.32
CA LEU A 61 5.87 18.83 4.01
C LEU A 61 4.72 18.65 5.01
N TRP A 62 3.71 17.87 4.63
CA TRP A 62 2.44 17.75 5.37
C TRP A 62 1.93 16.31 5.48
N GLY A 63 2.72 15.34 5.01
CA GLY A 63 2.30 13.95 4.93
C GLY A 63 2.35 13.25 6.27
N VAL A 64 1.55 12.19 6.37
CA VAL A 64 1.49 11.35 7.58
C VAL A 64 2.70 10.40 7.64
N ALA A 65 3.26 10.01 6.50
CA ALA A 65 4.37 9.05 6.44
C ALA A 65 5.65 9.52 7.17
N PRO A 66 6.18 10.74 6.97
CA PRO A 66 7.34 11.21 7.74
C PRO A 66 7.12 11.17 9.25
N ASN A 67 5.93 11.57 9.72
CA ASN A 67 5.58 11.61 11.14
C ASN A 67 5.48 10.21 11.73
N LEU A 68 4.85 9.26 11.02
CA LEU A 68 4.81 7.86 11.45
C LEU A 68 6.21 7.24 11.52
N MET A 69 7.08 7.55 10.56
CA MET A 69 8.48 7.11 10.60
C MET A 69 9.28 7.77 11.73
N ASP A 70 8.96 9.00 12.10
CA ASP A 70 9.56 9.66 13.27
C ASP A 70 9.20 8.94 14.57
N LEU A 71 7.94 8.52 14.72
CA LEU A 71 7.47 7.80 15.91
C LEU A 71 8.19 6.48 16.14
N VAL A 72 8.62 5.80 15.08
CA VAL A 72 9.40 4.55 15.16
C VAL A 72 10.91 4.76 15.03
N GLY A 73 11.38 6.02 15.01
CA GLY A 73 12.81 6.36 14.92
C GLY A 73 13.45 6.15 13.54
N LEU A 74 12.65 5.89 12.49
CA LEU A 74 13.10 5.60 11.13
C LEU A 74 13.05 6.81 10.20
N LYS A 75 12.89 8.03 10.73
CA LYS A 75 12.83 9.27 9.94
C LYS A 75 14.04 9.48 9.03
N SER A 76 15.21 8.98 9.41
CA SER A 76 16.43 9.04 8.59
C SER A 76 16.33 8.24 7.28
N LEU A 77 15.46 7.22 7.23
CA LEU A 77 15.20 6.43 6.01
C LEU A 77 14.12 7.07 5.13
N PHE A 78 13.37 8.04 5.65
CA PHE A 78 12.39 8.75 4.86
C PHE A 78 13.08 9.59 3.80
N THR A 79 12.74 9.33 2.53
CA THR A 79 13.14 10.17 1.41
C THR A 79 11.92 10.49 0.58
N PRO A 80 11.94 11.53 -0.28
CA PRO A 80 10.81 11.87 -1.13
C PRO A 80 10.59 10.77 -2.18
N TRP A 81 9.91 9.69 -1.82
CA TRP A 81 9.88 8.46 -2.63
C TRP A 81 9.22 8.65 -3.99
N LEU A 82 8.21 9.54 -4.08
CA LEU A 82 7.60 9.93 -5.35
C LEU A 82 8.43 10.96 -6.14
N GLY A 83 9.37 11.65 -5.49
CA GLY A 83 10.21 12.67 -6.11
C GLY A 83 11.56 12.17 -6.60
N LYS A 84 11.98 10.96 -6.21
CA LYS A 84 13.23 10.32 -6.65
C LYS A 84 12.93 9.16 -7.60
N GLU A 85 13.46 9.22 -8.80
CA GLU A 85 13.25 8.21 -9.87
C GLU A 85 13.50 6.77 -9.40
N GLN A 86 14.57 6.55 -8.63
CA GLN A 86 14.95 5.25 -8.09
C GLN A 86 13.89 4.61 -7.16
N TYR A 87 13.08 5.42 -6.48
CA TYR A 87 12.05 4.95 -5.54
C TYR A 87 10.64 5.04 -6.13
N ALA A 88 10.42 5.95 -7.09
CA ALA A 88 9.11 6.25 -7.64
C ALA A 88 8.39 5.00 -8.15
N LEU A 89 9.07 4.14 -8.92
CA LEU A 89 8.45 2.95 -9.49
C LEU A 89 8.13 1.90 -8.44
N THR A 90 9.02 1.68 -7.47
CA THR A 90 8.77 0.75 -6.36
C THR A 90 7.60 1.23 -5.51
N THR A 91 7.54 2.52 -5.18
CA THR A 91 6.43 3.13 -4.43
C THR A 91 5.12 3.02 -5.20
N LEU A 92 5.09 3.34 -6.50
CA LEU A 92 3.89 3.17 -7.33
C LEU A 92 3.45 1.71 -7.41
N SER A 93 4.39 0.77 -7.50
CA SER A 93 4.09 -0.66 -7.51
C SER A 93 3.44 -1.09 -6.20
N LEU A 94 3.94 -0.63 -5.04
CA LEU A 94 3.35 -0.94 -3.73
C LEU A 94 1.97 -0.30 -3.55
N ILE A 95 1.76 0.92 -4.06
CA ILE A 95 0.45 1.57 -4.08
C ILE A 95 -0.54 0.76 -4.93
N SER A 96 -0.10 0.29 -6.09
CA SER A 96 -0.88 -0.60 -6.96
C SER A 96 -1.25 -1.89 -6.24
N VAL A 97 -0.29 -2.54 -5.57
CA VAL A 97 -0.56 -3.72 -4.75
C VAL A 97 -1.63 -3.41 -3.70
N TRP A 98 -1.50 -2.32 -2.94
CA TRP A 98 -2.51 -1.93 -1.95
C TRP A 98 -3.89 -1.67 -2.55
N GLN A 99 -3.96 -1.12 -3.76
CA GLN A 99 -5.23 -0.87 -4.46
C GLN A 99 -5.90 -2.15 -4.94
N PHE A 100 -5.14 -3.20 -5.30
CA PHE A 100 -5.66 -4.39 -5.99
C PHE A 100 -5.52 -5.70 -5.20
N VAL A 101 -5.07 -5.66 -3.95
CA VAL A 101 -4.94 -6.86 -3.11
C VAL A 101 -6.31 -7.38 -2.63
#